data_AF-A0A6L8GIA3-F1
#
_entry.id   AF-A0A6L8GIA3-F1
#
_cell.length_a   1.000
_cell.length_b   1.000
_cell.length_c   1.000
_cell.angle_alpha   90.00
_cell.angle_beta   90.00
_cell.angle_gamma   90.00
#
_symmetry.space_group_name_H-M   'P 1'
#
loop_
_entity.id
_entity.type
_entity.pdbx_description
1 polymer ?
#
loop_
_entity_poly.entity_id
_entity_poly.type
_entity_poly.pdbx_seq_one_letter_code
_entity_poly.pdbx_strand_id
1 'polypeptide(L)'
;MNNNGAGGPAGGAYNIAGNVAPELTVDGDTTRLVKVGQPVTLMAHASDDGVPKRRPMRPPPASGSVGGTPDSASGLRFAWFVYRGEGQVTFDPPQFNVWEDPRPGANTPWSRGWEPPPLPEDGRWVVDATFAEPGTYVLRAEAHDGGLDTVQDVTFIVEP
;
A
#
# COMPACT_ATOMS: atom_id res chain seq x y z
N MET A 1 14.68 6.60 0.54
CA MET A 1 14.57 5.27 1.17
C MET A 1 13.85 4.39 0.17
N ASN A 2 14.36 3.19 -0.08
CA ASN A 2 13.87 2.26 -1.09
C ASN A 2 12.72 1.41 -0.50
N ASN A 3 11.53 1.47 -1.09
CA ASN A 3 10.34 0.68 -0.71
C ASN A 3 10.48 -0.82 -1.11
N ASN A 4 11.55 -1.17 -1.82
CA ASN A 4 11.65 -2.44 -2.55
C ASN A 4 12.31 -3.54 -1.73
N GLY A 5 11.92 -3.69 -0.45
CA GLY A 5 12.53 -4.62 0.50
C GLY A 5 12.68 -6.05 -0.03
N ALA A 6 11.70 -6.56 -0.77
CA ALA A 6 11.73 -7.92 -1.33
C ALA A 6 12.50 -8.03 -2.66
N GLY A 7 12.71 -6.92 -3.38
CA GLY A 7 13.46 -6.88 -4.65
C GLY A 7 14.95 -6.52 -4.50
N GLY A 8 15.41 -6.21 -3.29
CA GLY A 8 16.81 -5.88 -3.02
C GLY A 8 17.77 -7.08 -3.11
N PRO A 9 19.10 -6.85 -3.18
CA PRO A 9 20.11 -7.91 -3.30
C PRO A 9 20.12 -8.96 -2.17
N ALA A 10 19.37 -8.74 -1.09
CA ALA A 10 19.06 -9.80 -0.13
C ALA A 10 17.61 -9.77 0.39
N GLY A 11 16.69 -9.30 -0.45
CA GLY A 11 15.26 -9.59 -0.30
C GLY A 11 15.03 -11.10 -0.43
N GLY A 12 14.11 -11.64 0.37
CA GLY A 12 13.86 -13.08 0.47
C GLY A 12 13.17 -13.69 -0.74
N ALA A 13 12.87 -12.90 -1.78
CA ALA A 13 12.23 -13.36 -3.00
C ALA A 13 13.27 -13.78 -4.05
N TYR A 14 13.40 -15.08 -4.28
CA TYR A 14 14.24 -15.65 -5.32
C TYR A 14 13.44 -15.72 -6.63
N ASN A 15 14.04 -15.27 -7.75
CA ASN A 15 13.46 -15.17 -9.10
C ASN A 15 12.63 -13.90 -9.40
N ILE A 16 13.26 -12.73 -9.33
CA ILE A 16 12.69 -11.42 -9.75
C ILE A 16 13.07 -11.02 -11.18
N ALA A 17 13.70 -11.92 -11.93
CA ALA A 17 14.11 -11.61 -13.30
C ALA A 17 12.88 -11.42 -14.20
N GLY A 18 12.82 -10.28 -14.88
CA GLY A 18 11.67 -9.94 -15.73
C GLY A 18 10.49 -9.33 -14.99
N ASN A 19 10.65 -8.95 -13.71
CA ASN A 19 9.62 -8.24 -12.94
C ASN A 19 9.14 -6.98 -13.66
N VAL A 20 7.82 -6.83 -13.81
CA VAL A 20 7.19 -5.61 -14.31
C VAL A 20 6.45 -4.93 -13.16
N ALA A 21 6.45 -3.59 -13.13
CA ALA A 21 5.70 -2.88 -12.11
C ALA A 21 4.20 -3.17 -12.23
N PRO A 22 3.45 -3.23 -11.11
CA PRO A 22 2.00 -3.41 -11.15
C PRO A 22 1.31 -2.39 -12.05
N GLU A 23 0.28 -2.81 -12.76
CA GLU A 23 -0.61 -1.87 -13.44
C GLU A 23 -1.60 -1.29 -12.43
N LEU A 24 -1.87 0.01 -12.51
CA LEU A 24 -2.78 0.71 -11.61
C LEU A 24 -3.62 1.73 -12.39
N THR A 25 -4.92 1.76 -12.12
CA THR A 25 -5.84 2.81 -12.59
C THR A 25 -6.82 3.16 -11.48
N VAL A 26 -6.92 4.45 -11.15
CA VAL A 26 -7.92 5.00 -10.23
C VAL A 26 -9.13 5.50 -11.02
N ASP A 27 -10.32 5.13 -10.56
CA ASP A 27 -11.58 5.48 -11.20
C ASP A 27 -12.04 6.89 -10.82
N GLY A 28 -12.55 7.63 -11.81
CA GLY A 28 -13.10 8.98 -11.65
C GLY A 28 -12.06 10.09 -11.78
N ASP A 29 -12.47 11.32 -11.43
CA ASP A 29 -11.63 12.50 -11.61
C ASP A 29 -10.42 12.50 -10.65
N THR A 30 -9.30 13.04 -11.13
CA THR A 30 -8.07 13.24 -10.34
C THR A 30 -8.15 14.47 -9.43
N THR A 31 -9.24 15.23 -9.50
CA THR A 31 -9.58 16.31 -8.56
C THR A 31 -11.04 16.17 -8.18
N ARG A 32 -11.32 16.11 -6.87
CA ARG A 32 -12.67 15.84 -6.34
C ARG A 32 -13.04 16.87 -5.28
N LEU A 33 -14.31 17.29 -5.30
CA LEU A 33 -14.89 18.15 -4.27
C LEU A 33 -15.70 17.27 -3.32
N VAL A 34 -15.42 17.36 -2.02
CA VAL A 34 -16.09 16.58 -0.97
C VAL A 34 -16.34 17.45 0.25
N LYS A 35 -17.09 16.93 1.23
CA LYS A 35 -17.37 17.64 2.49
C LYS A 35 -16.77 16.93 3.68
N VAL A 36 -16.40 17.68 4.71
CA VAL A 36 -15.96 17.14 6.00
C VAL A 36 -16.99 16.14 6.53
N GLY A 37 -16.49 15.02 7.05
CA GLY A 37 -17.30 13.97 7.67
C GLY A 37 -18.17 13.16 6.70
N GLN A 38 -18.21 13.48 5.41
CA GLN A 38 -18.91 12.69 4.41
C GLN A 38 -17.94 11.66 3.79
N PRO A 39 -18.21 10.35 3.88
CA PRO A 39 -17.38 9.35 3.25
C PRO A 39 -17.45 9.49 1.72
N VAL A 40 -16.30 9.42 1.07
CA VAL A 40 -16.17 9.32 -0.38
C VAL A 40 -15.58 7.96 -0.74
N THR A 41 -16.24 7.26 -1.66
CA THR A 41 -15.75 5.97 -2.15
C THR A 41 -14.61 6.19 -3.14
N LEU A 42 -13.48 5.57 -2.83
CA LEU A 42 -12.30 5.46 -3.68
C LEU A 42 -12.29 4.09 -4.33
N MET A 43 -11.88 4.07 -5.58
CA MET A 43 -11.90 2.87 -6.38
C MET A 43 -10.69 2.84 -7.30
N ALA A 44 -10.02 1.71 -7.32
CA ALA A 44 -8.89 1.48 -8.20
C ALA A 44 -8.89 0.05 -8.71
N HIS A 45 -8.37 -0.13 -9.91
CA HIS A 45 -8.04 -1.42 -10.49
C HIS A 45 -6.53 -1.59 -10.47
N ALA A 46 -6.05 -2.70 -9.89
CA ALA A 46 -4.64 -3.03 -9.89
C ALA A 46 -4.42 -4.48 -10.29
N SER A 47 -3.39 -4.72 -11.10
CA SER A 47 -2.97 -6.05 -11.53
C SER A 47 -1.44 -6.15 -11.58
N ASP A 48 -0.93 -7.37 -11.62
CA ASP A 48 0.50 -7.66 -11.50
C ASP A 48 0.84 -8.94 -12.27
N ASP A 49 2.10 -9.07 -12.69
CA ASP A 49 2.58 -10.26 -13.40
C ASP A 49 2.78 -11.48 -12.48
N GLY A 50 2.60 -11.31 -11.17
CA GLY A 50 2.77 -12.33 -10.14
C GLY A 50 4.23 -12.51 -9.72
N VAL A 51 5.10 -11.58 -10.08
CA VAL A 51 6.51 -11.52 -9.72
C VAL A 51 6.71 -10.28 -8.82
N PRO A 52 7.51 -10.39 -7.75
CA PRO A 52 7.81 -11.62 -7.05
C PRO A 52 6.53 -12.27 -6.52
N LYS A 53 6.50 -13.61 -6.45
CA LYS A 53 5.34 -14.37 -5.98
C LYS A 53 4.86 -13.91 -4.59
N ARG A 54 3.55 -14.00 -4.37
CA ARG A 54 2.92 -13.71 -3.07
C ARG A 54 3.58 -14.51 -1.95
N ARG A 55 4.06 -13.81 -0.92
CA ARG A 55 4.76 -14.40 0.22
C ARG A 55 4.60 -13.52 1.45
N PRO A 56 4.22 -14.08 2.62
CA PRO A 56 4.21 -13.33 3.88
C PRO A 56 5.62 -13.01 4.36
N MET A 57 5.75 -11.97 5.17
CA MET A 57 6.98 -11.63 5.84
C MET A 57 7.31 -12.70 6.89
N ARG A 58 8.55 -13.19 6.89
CA ARG A 58 8.93 -14.34 7.72
C ARG A 58 8.71 -14.02 9.22
N PRO A 59 8.08 -14.92 10.00
CA PRO A 59 7.97 -14.77 11.44
C PRO A 59 9.34 -14.62 12.14
N PRO A 60 9.39 -14.09 13.36
CA PRO A 60 10.62 -14.05 14.14
C PRO A 60 11.15 -15.48 14.37
N PRO A 61 12.47 -15.72 14.24
CA PRO A 61 13.03 -17.01 14.61
C PRO A 61 12.87 -17.23 16.12
N ALA A 62 12.70 -18.49 16.54
CA ALA A 62 12.56 -18.87 17.95
C ALA A 62 13.76 -18.46 18.82
N SER A 63 14.93 -18.23 18.21
CA SER A 63 16.15 -17.73 18.87
C SER A 63 16.16 -16.22 19.15
N GLY A 64 15.16 -15.46 18.69
CA GLY A 64 15.05 -14.02 18.93
C GLY A 64 16.03 -13.14 18.13
N SER A 65 16.82 -13.70 17.22
CA SER A 65 17.73 -12.92 16.38
C SER A 65 16.94 -12.13 15.32
N VAL A 66 16.90 -10.80 15.47
CA VAL A 66 16.21 -9.88 14.53
C VAL A 66 17.10 -9.47 13.36
N GLY A 67 18.41 -9.78 13.42
CA GLY A 67 19.40 -9.41 12.41
C GLY A 67 19.17 -10.09 11.06
N GLY A 68 19.05 -9.27 10.02
CA GLY A 68 18.94 -9.67 8.63
C GLY A 68 18.96 -8.45 7.72
N THR A 69 19.29 -8.67 6.45
CA THR A 69 19.14 -7.68 5.39
C THR A 69 17.68 -7.23 5.27
N PRO A 70 17.39 -6.00 4.79
CA PRO A 70 16.01 -5.60 4.51
C PRO A 70 15.30 -6.64 3.63
N ASP A 71 14.15 -7.12 4.12
CA ASP A 71 13.21 -7.99 3.43
C ASP A 71 11.80 -7.47 3.71
N SER A 72 10.85 -7.79 2.85
CA SER A 72 9.43 -7.49 3.05
C SER A 72 8.58 -8.64 2.51
N ALA A 73 7.30 -8.66 2.87
CA ALA A 73 6.33 -9.45 2.14
C ALA A 73 6.30 -9.06 0.66
N SER A 74 6.01 -10.04 -0.21
CA SER A 74 5.95 -9.86 -1.66
C SER A 74 4.62 -10.34 -2.25
N GLY A 75 4.42 -10.07 -3.53
CA GLY A 75 3.15 -10.15 -4.25
C GLY A 75 2.39 -8.82 -4.23
N LEU A 76 1.48 -8.68 -5.20
CA LEU A 76 0.59 -7.53 -5.31
C LEU A 76 -0.09 -7.21 -3.98
N ARG A 77 0.06 -5.96 -3.55
CA ARG A 77 -0.67 -5.33 -2.46
C ARG A 77 -1.05 -3.92 -2.88
N PHE A 78 -2.16 -3.43 -2.36
CA PHE A 78 -2.70 -2.12 -2.67
C PHE A 78 -3.08 -1.38 -1.39
N ALA A 79 -2.74 -0.09 -1.31
CA ALA A 79 -3.19 0.77 -0.23
C ALA A 79 -3.46 2.19 -0.71
N TRP A 80 -4.42 2.84 -0.05
CA TRP A 80 -4.56 4.30 -0.04
C TRP A 80 -3.86 4.89 1.18
N PHE A 81 -3.24 6.06 1.01
CA PHE A 81 -2.72 6.84 2.13
C PHE A 81 -2.72 8.34 1.85
N VAL A 82 -2.64 9.13 2.91
CA VAL A 82 -2.47 10.58 2.80
C VAL A 82 -1.04 10.88 2.40
N TYR A 83 -0.84 11.34 1.16
CA TYR A 83 0.47 11.81 0.69
C TYR A 83 0.73 13.25 1.13
N ARG A 84 -0.30 14.10 1.08
CA ARG A 84 -0.31 15.48 1.60
C ARG A 84 -1.71 15.82 2.13
N GLY A 85 -1.81 16.67 3.13
CA GLY A 85 -3.10 17.11 3.65
C GLY A 85 -2.99 17.93 4.93
N GLU A 86 -4.06 18.66 5.24
CA GLU A 86 -4.13 19.58 6.39
C GLU A 86 -4.55 18.88 7.69
N GLY A 87 -5.16 17.69 7.61
CA GLY A 87 -5.72 16.99 8.77
C GLY A 87 -5.83 15.48 8.59
N GLN A 88 -6.55 14.84 9.51
CA GLN A 88 -6.72 13.39 9.48
C GLN A 88 -7.69 12.94 8.38
N VAL A 89 -7.34 11.83 7.72
CA VAL A 89 -8.23 11.06 6.85
C VAL A 89 -8.34 9.64 7.40
N THR A 90 -9.56 9.17 7.57
CA THR A 90 -9.86 7.80 8.00
C THR A 90 -10.28 6.99 6.78
N PHE A 91 -9.79 5.74 6.69
CA PHE A 91 -10.11 4.82 5.61
C PHE A 91 -10.87 3.60 6.14
N ASP A 92 -11.87 3.15 5.39
CA ASP A 92 -12.62 1.91 5.64
C ASP A 92 -12.70 1.07 4.35
N PRO A 93 -12.11 -0.14 4.30
CA PRO A 93 -11.35 -0.79 5.37
C PRO A 93 -10.06 -0.03 5.74
N PRO A 94 -9.51 -0.23 6.96
CA PRO A 94 -8.24 0.34 7.35
C PRO A 94 -7.11 -0.08 6.41
N GLN A 95 -6.25 0.86 6.05
CA GLN A 95 -5.12 0.63 5.15
C GLN A 95 -3.86 0.25 5.94
N PHE A 96 -3.01 -0.60 5.37
CA PHE A 96 -1.71 -0.92 5.97
C PHE A 96 -0.73 0.24 5.76
N ASN A 97 0.30 0.32 6.60
CA ASN A 97 1.36 1.31 6.46
C ASN A 97 2.30 0.91 5.30
N VAL A 98 2.37 1.77 4.28
CA VAL A 98 3.20 1.58 3.08
C VAL A 98 4.68 1.86 3.32
N TRP A 99 5.04 2.49 4.45
CA TRP A 99 6.43 2.81 4.76
C TRP A 99 7.14 1.65 5.45
N GLU A 100 8.47 1.61 5.27
CA GLU A 100 9.34 0.64 5.92
C GLU A 100 9.29 0.81 7.44
N ASP A 101 8.65 -0.14 8.11
CA ASP A 101 8.54 -0.18 9.55
C ASP A 101 8.63 -1.64 10.04
N PRO A 102 9.81 -2.08 10.53
CA PRO A 102 10.00 -3.48 10.93
C PRO A 102 9.42 -3.77 12.32
N ARG A 103 8.81 -2.80 13.01
CA ARG A 103 8.32 -2.98 14.37
C ARG A 103 7.23 -4.07 14.42
N PRO A 104 7.29 -4.99 15.39
CA PRO A 104 6.26 -6.01 15.55
C PRO A 104 4.86 -5.39 15.64
N GLY A 105 3.95 -5.84 14.78
CA GLY A 105 2.54 -5.41 14.80
C GLY A 105 2.26 -4.07 14.12
N ALA A 106 3.23 -3.46 13.44
CA ALA A 106 3.06 -2.16 12.78
C ALA A 106 2.15 -2.16 11.52
N ASN A 107 1.48 -3.29 11.23
CA ASN A 107 0.62 -3.51 10.05
C ASN A 107 1.24 -2.98 8.75
N THR A 108 2.34 -3.62 8.33
CA THR A 108 3.24 -3.13 7.28
C THR A 108 3.99 -4.32 6.68
N PRO A 109 4.34 -4.26 5.38
CA PRO A 109 5.04 -5.35 4.68
C PRO A 109 6.37 -5.80 5.31
N TRP A 110 7.01 -4.97 6.13
CA TRP A 110 8.28 -5.29 6.79
C TRP A 110 8.11 -5.84 8.21
N SER A 111 6.91 -5.77 8.78
CA SER A 111 6.63 -6.36 10.09
C SER A 111 6.65 -7.88 9.97
N ARG A 112 7.43 -8.54 10.83
CA ARG A 112 7.50 -10.01 10.86
C ARG A 112 6.13 -10.63 11.07
N GLY A 113 5.80 -11.65 10.27
CA GLY A 113 4.51 -12.33 10.30
C GLY A 113 3.38 -11.59 9.59
N TRP A 114 3.62 -10.41 9.00
CA TRP A 114 2.63 -9.73 8.17
C TRP A 114 2.40 -10.49 6.86
N GLU A 115 1.16 -10.51 6.37
CA GLU A 115 0.77 -11.12 5.10
C GLU A 115 0.08 -10.08 4.22
N PRO A 116 0.35 -10.05 2.90
CA PRO A 116 -0.42 -9.23 1.98
C PRO A 116 -1.91 -9.50 2.13
N PRO A 117 -2.79 -8.49 2.13
CA PRO A 117 -4.23 -8.72 2.11
C PRO A 117 -4.65 -9.65 0.95
N PRO A 118 -5.75 -10.40 1.08
CA PRO A 118 -6.32 -11.14 -0.03
C PRO A 118 -6.58 -10.21 -1.22
N LEU A 119 -6.28 -10.70 -2.43
CA LEU A 119 -6.58 -9.96 -3.65
C LEU A 119 -8.10 -9.99 -3.91
N PRO A 120 -8.71 -8.87 -4.33
CA PRO A 120 -10.09 -8.88 -4.81
C PRO A 120 -10.22 -9.73 -6.08
N GLU A 121 -11.32 -10.46 -6.23
CA GLU A 121 -11.53 -11.41 -7.34
C GLU A 121 -11.47 -10.76 -8.73
N ASP A 122 -11.86 -9.49 -8.84
CA ASP A 122 -11.91 -8.70 -10.06
C ASP A 122 -10.78 -7.64 -10.16
N GLY A 123 -9.79 -7.69 -9.24
CA GLY A 123 -8.72 -6.71 -9.17
C GLY A 123 -9.18 -5.31 -8.73
N ARG A 124 -10.43 -5.16 -8.26
CA ARG A 124 -11.02 -3.88 -7.86
C ARG A 124 -10.89 -3.66 -6.36
N TRP A 125 -10.21 -2.58 -6.01
CA TRP A 125 -9.98 -2.17 -4.63
C TRP A 125 -10.94 -1.03 -4.29
N VAL A 126 -11.82 -1.24 -3.32
CA VAL A 126 -12.83 -0.28 -2.89
C VAL A 126 -12.57 0.12 -1.44
N VAL A 127 -12.45 1.42 -1.20
CA VAL A 127 -12.15 1.99 0.11
C VAL A 127 -12.93 3.29 0.28
N ASP A 128 -13.61 3.48 1.40
CA ASP A 128 -14.19 4.77 1.76
C ASP A 128 -13.17 5.62 2.51
N ALA A 129 -13.04 6.89 2.13
CA ALA A 129 -12.22 7.88 2.82
C ALA A 129 -13.09 8.96 3.45
N THR A 130 -12.83 9.32 4.71
CA THR A 130 -13.51 10.40 5.42
C THR A 130 -12.52 11.42 5.92
N PHE A 131 -12.73 12.70 5.57
CA PHE A 131 -11.87 13.81 5.94
C PHE A 131 -12.40 14.50 7.20
N ALA A 132 -11.53 14.73 8.18
CA ALA A 132 -11.91 15.34 9.45
C ALA A 132 -11.94 16.88 9.41
N GLU A 133 -11.21 17.49 8.48
CA GLU A 133 -11.01 18.94 8.42
C GLU A 133 -11.15 19.45 6.97
N PRO A 134 -11.58 20.71 6.75
CA PRO A 134 -11.55 21.33 5.43
C PRO A 134 -10.11 21.56 4.98
N GLY A 135 -9.87 21.55 3.67
CA GLY A 135 -8.54 21.80 3.13
C GLY A 135 -8.28 21.13 1.80
N THR A 136 -7.01 21.13 1.38
CA THR A 136 -6.57 20.41 0.17
C THR A 136 -5.76 19.20 0.57
N TYR A 137 -6.16 18.03 0.07
CA TYR A 137 -5.52 16.76 0.35
C TYR A 137 -5.07 16.11 -0.95
N VAL A 138 -3.98 15.36 -0.87
CA VAL A 138 -3.56 14.43 -1.92
C VAL A 138 -3.58 13.04 -1.31
N LEU A 139 -4.53 12.22 -1.76
CA LEU A 139 -4.54 10.79 -1.46
C LEU A 139 -3.80 10.07 -2.57
N ARG A 140 -2.88 9.19 -2.19
CA ARG A 140 -2.10 8.37 -3.12
C ARG A 140 -2.60 6.93 -3.05
N ALA A 141 -2.95 6.39 -4.20
CA ALA A 141 -3.08 4.96 -4.43
C ALA A 141 -1.70 4.41 -4.77
N GLU A 142 -1.32 3.31 -4.13
CA GLU A 142 -0.10 2.59 -4.42
C GLU A 142 -0.40 1.11 -4.62
N ALA A 143 -0.01 0.59 -5.78
CA ALA A 143 0.06 -0.84 -6.08
C ALA A 143 1.54 -1.24 -6.06
N HIS A 144 1.88 -2.26 -5.27
CA HIS A 144 3.27 -2.68 -5.09
C HIS A 144 3.37 -4.21 -5.03
N ASP A 145 4.34 -4.82 -5.71
CA ASP A 145 4.59 -6.27 -5.73
C ASP A 145 5.67 -6.76 -4.72
N GLY A 146 6.37 -5.83 -4.07
CA GLY A 146 7.51 -6.07 -3.15
C GLY A 146 8.87 -5.70 -3.74
N GLY A 147 8.98 -5.57 -5.06
CA GLY A 147 10.14 -5.13 -5.81
C GLY A 147 9.94 -3.83 -6.61
N LEU A 148 8.76 -3.58 -7.17
CA LEU A 148 8.37 -2.40 -7.93
C LEU A 148 7.00 -1.90 -7.49
N ASP A 149 6.78 -0.60 -7.68
CA ASP A 149 5.54 0.09 -7.35
C ASP A 149 5.04 0.95 -8.51
N THR A 150 3.71 1.13 -8.55
CA THR A 150 3.03 2.13 -9.37
C THR A 150 2.10 2.93 -8.47
N VAL A 151 2.10 4.25 -8.65
CA VAL A 151 1.31 5.17 -7.83
C VAL A 151 0.42 6.07 -8.69
N GLN A 152 -0.72 6.46 -8.13
CA GLN A 152 -1.58 7.49 -8.71
C GLN A 152 -2.13 8.41 -7.62
N ASP A 153 -2.05 9.72 -7.87
CA ASP A 153 -2.48 10.75 -6.93
C ASP A 153 -3.87 11.29 -7.30
N VAL A 154 -4.70 11.50 -6.28
CA VAL A 154 -5.99 12.18 -6.39
C VAL A 154 -6.01 13.36 -5.43
N THR A 155 -6.33 14.54 -5.97
CA THR A 155 -6.49 15.76 -5.18
C THR A 155 -7.93 15.88 -4.68
N PHE A 156 -8.11 16.16 -3.40
CA PHE A 156 -9.39 16.44 -2.79
C PHE A 156 -9.42 17.88 -2.29
N ILE A 157 -10.44 18.62 -2.69
CA ILE A 157 -10.82 19.89 -2.08
C ILE A 157 -11.96 19.56 -1.12
N VAL A 158 -11.69 19.72 0.18
CA VAL A 158 -12.62 19.38 1.25
C VAL A 158 -13.24 20.67 1.77
N GLU A 159 -14.55 20.78 1.59
CA GLU A 159 -15.36 21.89 2.08
C GLU A 159 -15.87 21.61 3.50
N PRO A 160 -16.16 22.65 4.30
CA PRO A 160 -16.82 22.52 5.60
C PRO A 160 -18.15 21.74 5.56
#